data_AF-A0A291E687-F1
#
_entry.id   AF-A0A291E687-F1
#
_cell.length_a   1.000
_cell.length_b   1.000
_cell.length_c   1.000
_cell.angle_alpha   90.00
_cell.angle_beta   90.00
_cell.angle_gamma   90.00
#
_symmetry.space_group_name_H-M   'P 1'
#
loop_
_entity.id
_entity.type
_entity.pdbx_description
1 polymer ?
#
loop_
_entity_poly.entity_id
_entity_poly.type
_entity_poly.pdbx_seq_one_letter_code
_entity_poly.pdbx_strand_id
1 'polypeptide(L)'
;MPRAQVYIDKNNYERVRQIVDEKRNDGADVSQANISSVCGMLLDLGLRVYSAQKKREAEGEENRTDNDAGQADFNRILMDYMLKTSYASTMLLRMVGEIDEVKSRGEYQFESIRAEIRRNSAEQLDRIFDAEG
;
A
#
# COMPACT_ATOMS: atom_id res chain seq x y z
N MET A 1 18.09 -33.45 17.35
CA MET A 1 17.93 -32.24 16.51
C MET A 1 19.12 -31.33 16.75
N PRO A 2 19.67 -30.68 15.70
CA PRO A 2 20.70 -29.67 15.87
C PRO A 2 20.18 -28.53 16.77
N ARG A 3 21.04 -28.02 17.66
CA ARG A 3 20.69 -26.96 18.60
C ARG A 3 21.30 -25.65 18.12
N ALA A 4 20.46 -24.62 17.96
CA ALA A 4 20.88 -23.26 17.68
C ALA A 4 20.69 -22.38 18.92
N GLN A 5 21.63 -21.49 19.18
CA GLN A 5 21.52 -20.42 20.18
C GLN A 5 21.59 -19.09 19.44
N VAL A 6 20.54 -18.27 19.56
CA VAL A 6 20.40 -17.00 18.84
C VAL A 6 20.08 -15.91 19.85
N TYR A 7 20.73 -14.77 19.73
CA TYR A 7 20.43 -13.57 20.49
C TYR A 7 19.36 -12.77 19.75
N ILE A 8 18.25 -12.48 20.43
CA ILE A 8 17.14 -11.70 19.89
C ILE A 8 16.88 -10.50 20.81
N ASP A 9 16.28 -9.46 20.25
CA ASP A 9 15.85 -8.30 21.02
C ASP A 9 14.67 -8.62 21.95
N LYS A 10 14.44 -7.74 22.92
CA LYS A 10 13.36 -7.91 23.90
C LYS A 10 11.98 -7.99 23.24
N ASN A 11 11.75 -7.19 22.18
CA ASN A 11 10.49 -7.16 21.45
C ASN A 11 10.18 -8.51 20.79
N ASN A 12 11.13 -9.10 20.06
CA ASN A 12 10.91 -10.41 19.46
C ASN A 12 10.77 -11.52 20.51
N TYR A 13 11.50 -11.42 21.62
CA TYR A 13 11.32 -12.38 22.72
C TYR A 13 9.90 -12.33 23.31
N GLU A 14 9.35 -11.14 23.54
CA GLU A 14 7.99 -10.96 24.05
C GLU A 14 6.94 -11.49 23.06
N ARG A 15 7.12 -11.24 21.75
CA ARG A 15 6.23 -11.77 20.71
C ARG A 15 6.24 -13.30 20.65
N VAL A 16 7.43 -13.92 20.73
CA VAL A 16 7.53 -15.39 20.77
C VAL A 16 6.81 -15.94 21.99
N ARG A 17 6.96 -15.30 23.14
CA ARG A 17 6.27 -15.71 24.37
C ARG A 17 4.75 -15.61 24.23
N GLN A 18 4.25 -14.53 23.63
CA GLN A 18 2.83 -14.38 23.35
C GLN A 18 2.29 -15.54 22.48
N ILE A 19 3.01 -15.92 21.43
CA ILE A 19 2.62 -17.05 20.57
C ILE A 19 2.62 -18.39 21.33
N VAL A 20 3.57 -18.57 22.26
CA VAL A 20 3.60 -19.75 23.14
C VAL A 20 2.36 -19.78 24.04
N ASP A 21 1.99 -18.64 24.63
CA ASP A 21 0.83 -18.52 25.50
C ASP A 21 -0.49 -18.73 24.72
N GLU A 22 -0.61 -18.19 23.51
CA GLU A 22 -1.73 -18.44 22.59
C GLU A 22 -1.90 -19.93 22.29
N LYS A 23 -0.81 -20.63 21.92
CA LYS A 23 -0.85 -22.07 21.66
C LYS A 23 -1.27 -22.90 22.88
N ARG A 24 -0.89 -22.46 24.09
CA ARG A 24 -1.30 -23.12 25.34
C ARG A 24 -2.79 -22.92 25.61
N ASN A 25 -3.30 -21.72 25.32
CA ASN A 25 -4.72 -21.41 25.43
C ASN A 25 -5.56 -22.24 24.44
N ASP A 26 -5.01 -22.55 23.27
CA ASP A 26 -5.62 -23.43 22.27
C ASP A 26 -5.55 -24.94 22.64
N GLY A 27 -5.06 -25.28 23.82
CA GLY A 27 -5.01 -26.65 24.33
C GLY A 27 -3.82 -27.47 23.82
N ALA A 28 -2.79 -26.84 23.26
CA ALA A 28 -1.58 -27.55 22.87
C ALA A 28 -0.79 -28.02 24.11
N ASP A 29 -0.26 -29.24 24.03
CA ASP A 29 0.56 -29.81 25.11
C ASP A 29 1.81 -28.95 25.39
N VAL A 30 2.27 -28.95 26.64
CA VAL A 30 3.42 -28.16 27.11
C VAL A 30 4.70 -28.55 26.36
N SER A 31 4.80 -29.79 25.88
CA SER A 31 5.91 -30.25 25.04
C SER A 31 5.92 -29.61 23.65
N GLN A 32 4.74 -29.24 23.12
CA GLN A 32 4.55 -28.64 21.79
C GLN A 32 4.52 -27.11 21.85
N ALA A 33 4.07 -26.53 22.96
CA ALA A 33 4.01 -25.09 23.20
C ALA A 33 5.12 -24.63 24.15
N ASN A 34 6.35 -24.61 23.63
CA ASN A 34 7.52 -24.04 24.30
C ASN A 34 8.28 -23.08 23.36
N ILE A 35 9.16 -22.26 23.93
CA ILE A 35 9.88 -21.22 23.18
C ILE A 35 10.70 -21.83 22.03
N SER A 36 11.37 -22.97 22.28
CA SER A 36 12.21 -23.60 21.27
C SER A 36 11.41 -24.19 20.10
N SER A 37 10.25 -24.79 20.35
CA SER A 37 9.38 -25.33 19.30
C SER A 37 8.76 -24.22 18.46
N VAL A 38 8.33 -23.11 19.08
CA VAL A 38 7.81 -21.94 18.39
C VAL A 38 8.92 -21.24 17.58
N CYS A 39 10.11 -21.04 18.15
CA CYS A 39 11.25 -20.48 17.41
C CYS A 39 11.66 -21.36 16.22
N GLY A 40 11.65 -22.70 16.37
CA GLY A 40 11.92 -23.62 15.27
C GLY A 40 10.92 -23.47 14.13
N MET A 41 9.62 -23.41 14.46
CA MET A 41 8.57 -23.17 13.47
C MET A 41 8.71 -21.81 12.78
N LEU A 42 8.99 -20.74 13.54
CA LEU A 42 9.19 -19.40 12.99
C LEU A 42 10.40 -19.33 12.06
N LEU A 43 11.47 -20.06 12.38
CA LEU A 43 12.66 -20.14 11.53
C LEU A 43 12.34 -20.85 10.22
N ASP A 44 11.61 -21.97 10.25
CA ASP A 44 11.17 -22.67 9.04
C ASP A 44 10.28 -21.78 8.16
N LEU A 45 9.33 -21.06 8.77
CA LEU A 45 8.48 -20.11 8.06
C LEU A 45 9.32 -18.97 7.47
N GLY A 46 10.26 -18.41 8.24
CA GLY A 46 11.16 -17.36 7.80
C GLY A 46 12.02 -17.78 6.60
N LEU A 47 12.56 -19.00 6.60
CA LEU A 47 13.34 -19.53 5.47
C LEU A 47 12.48 -19.71 4.21
N ARG A 48 11.21 -20.14 4.35
CA ARG A 48 10.27 -20.22 3.23
C ARG A 48 9.95 -18.85 2.63
N VAL A 49 9.72 -17.85 3.47
CA VAL A 49 9.46 -16.47 3.00
C VAL A 49 10.71 -15.89 2.34
N TYR A 50 11.88 -16.05 2.97
CA TYR A 50 13.15 -15.56 2.42
C TYR A 50 13.47 -16.17 1.04
N SER A 51 13.30 -17.49 0.89
CA SER A 51 13.48 -18.16 -0.40
C SER A 51 12.47 -17.72 -1.45
N ALA A 52 11.20 -17.48 -1.06
CA ALA A 52 10.18 -16.96 -1.96
C ALA A 52 10.48 -15.52 -2.41
N GLN A 53 10.94 -14.64 -1.50
CA GLN A 53 11.36 -13.28 -1.82
C GLN A 53 12.54 -13.27 -2.80
N LYS A 54 13.59 -14.06 -2.50
CA LYS A 54 14.75 -14.19 -3.38
C LYS A 54 14.40 -14.75 -4.76
N LYS A 55 13.43 -15.66 -4.84
CA LYS A 55 12.94 -16.19 -6.12
C LYS A 55 12.27 -15.09 -6.95
N ARG A 56 11.44 -14.25 -6.33
CA ARG A 56 10.81 -13.09 -7.01
C ARG A 56 11.85 -12.10 -7.52
N GLU A 57 12.86 -11.80 -6.70
CA GLU A 57 13.99 -10.95 -7.10
C GLU A 57 14.76 -11.53 -8.30
N ALA A 58 15.01 -12.85 -8.30
CA ALA A 58 15.71 -13.53 -9.39
C ALA A 58 14.88 -13.66 -10.68
N GLU A 59 13.55 -13.73 -10.57
CA GLU A 59 12.61 -13.80 -11.69
C GLU A 59 12.31 -12.42 -12.32
N GLY A 60 13.00 -11.35 -11.88
CA GLY A 60 12.82 -10.00 -12.42
C GLY A 60 11.55 -9.29 -11.92
N GLU A 61 10.83 -9.90 -10.97
CA GLU A 61 9.93 -9.21 -10.05
C GLU A 61 10.77 -8.57 -8.95
N GLU A 62 11.78 -7.78 -9.34
CA GLU A 62 12.40 -6.84 -8.44
C GLU A 62 11.26 -6.00 -7.86
N ASN A 63 11.22 -5.89 -6.54
CA ASN A 63 10.32 -4.97 -5.87
C ASN A 63 10.76 -3.56 -6.30
N ARG A 64 10.27 -3.10 -7.47
CA ARG A 64 10.57 -1.80 -8.11
C ARG A 64 10.05 -0.63 -7.29
N THR A 65 10.03 -0.76 -5.98
CA THR A 65 9.59 0.21 -5.00
C THR A 65 10.71 0.53 -4.01
N ASP A 66 11.75 -0.31 -3.91
CA ASP A 66 12.83 -0.13 -2.93
C ASP A 66 14.12 0.47 -3.54
N ASN A 67 14.13 0.69 -4.86
CA ASN A 67 15.21 1.30 -5.62
C ASN A 67 14.71 2.54 -6.39
N ASP A 68 15.51 3.63 -6.41
CA ASP A 68 15.17 4.93 -7.02
C ASP A 68 14.65 4.80 -8.47
N ALA A 69 15.17 3.83 -9.23
CA ALA A 69 14.73 3.52 -10.58
C ALA A 69 13.27 3.04 -10.65
N GLY A 70 12.87 2.21 -9.68
CA GLY A 70 11.52 1.71 -9.57
C GLY A 70 10.52 2.78 -9.11
N GLN A 71 10.94 3.65 -8.19
CA GLN A 71 10.13 4.81 -7.79
C GLN A 71 9.94 5.79 -8.96
N ALA A 72 10.98 6.02 -9.77
CA ALA A 72 10.88 6.88 -10.95
C ALA A 72 9.91 6.30 -12.01
N ASP A 73 9.98 5.01 -12.28
CA ASP A 73 9.06 4.33 -13.19
C ASP A 73 7.63 4.32 -12.66
N PHE A 74 7.44 4.08 -11.36
CA PHE A 74 6.15 4.17 -10.70
C PHE A 74 5.55 5.58 -10.84
N ASN A 75 6.32 6.62 -10.52
CA ASN A 75 5.89 8.00 -10.64
C ASN A 75 5.54 8.36 -12.09
N ARG A 76 6.32 7.88 -13.06
CA ARG A 76 6.06 8.08 -14.49
C ARG A 76 4.74 7.44 -14.92
N ILE A 77 4.51 6.18 -14.53
CA ILE A 77 3.28 5.46 -14.84
C ILE A 77 2.08 6.15 -14.19
N LEU A 78 2.20 6.50 -12.91
CA LEU A 78 1.15 7.18 -12.17
C LEU A 78 0.76 8.51 -12.84
N MET A 79 1.75 9.33 -13.19
CA MET A 79 1.53 10.60 -13.88
C MET A 79 0.88 10.41 -15.26
N ASP A 80 1.32 9.43 -16.05
CA ASP A 80 0.72 9.14 -17.35
C ASP A 80 -0.77 8.77 -17.23
N TYR A 81 -1.13 7.92 -16.27
CA TYR A 81 -2.52 7.56 -16.03
C TYR A 81 -3.35 8.70 -15.47
N MET A 82 -2.80 9.53 -14.58
CA MET A 82 -3.49 10.72 -14.05
C MET A 82 -3.80 11.71 -15.17
N LEU A 83 -2.84 11.99 -16.05
CA LEU A 83 -3.03 12.90 -17.18
C LEU A 83 -4.07 12.37 -18.17
N LYS A 84 -3.99 11.09 -18.54
CA LYS A 84 -4.98 10.45 -19.42
C LYS A 84 -6.39 10.55 -18.87
N THR A 85 -6.55 10.27 -17.57
CA THR A 85 -7.84 10.38 -16.89
C THR A 85 -8.34 11.82 -16.86
N SER A 86 -7.48 12.79 -16.53
CA SER A 86 -7.83 14.22 -16.51
C SER A 86 -8.33 14.71 -17.88
N TYR A 87 -7.62 14.36 -18.95
CA TYR A 87 -8.03 14.72 -20.31
C TYR A 87 -9.33 14.03 -20.71
N ALA A 88 -9.49 12.73 -20.41
CA ALA A 88 -10.71 12.00 -20.70
C ALA A 88 -11.92 12.59 -19.96
N SER A 89 -11.80 12.87 -18.66
CA SER A 89 -12.84 13.51 -17.85
C SER A 89 -13.20 14.91 -18.36
N THR A 90 -12.20 15.70 -18.81
CA THR A 90 -12.46 17.03 -19.38
C THR A 90 -13.23 16.92 -20.71
N MET A 91 -12.88 15.96 -21.56
CA MET A 91 -13.60 15.71 -22.81
C MET A 91 -15.04 15.24 -22.56
N LEU A 92 -15.24 14.34 -21.59
CA LEU A 92 -16.57 13.91 -21.15
C LEU A 92 -17.38 15.07 -20.61
N LEU A 93 -16.79 15.92 -19.75
CA LEU A 93 -17.47 17.09 -19.21
C LEU A 93 -17.89 18.05 -20.32
N ARG A 94 -17.05 18.27 -21.33
CA ARG A 94 -17.40 19.08 -22.50
C ARG A 94 -18.56 18.46 -23.28
N MET A 95 -18.49 17.17 -23.58
CA MET A 95 -19.57 16.47 -24.30
C MET A 95 -20.91 16.56 -23.54
N VAL A 96 -20.90 16.34 -22.23
CA VAL A 96 -22.09 16.42 -21.38
C VAL A 96 -22.62 17.85 -21.28
N GLY A 97 -21.72 18.84 -21.19
CA GLY A 97 -22.10 20.25 -21.17
C GLY A 97 -22.74 20.74 -22.47
N GLU A 98 -22.55 20.02 -23.59
CA GLU A 98 -23.18 20.34 -24.87
C GLU A 98 -24.61 19.77 -25.02
N ILE A 99 -25.04 18.87 -24.12
CA ILE A 99 -26.37 18.25 -24.14
C ILE A 99 -27.44 19.29 -23.75
N ASP A 100 -28.49 19.41 -24.56
CA ASP A 100 -29.52 20.46 -24.41
C ASP A 100 -30.30 20.34 -23.10
N GLU A 101 -30.59 19.12 -22.65
CA GLU A 101 -31.24 18.85 -21.37
C GLU A 101 -30.39 19.32 -20.18
N VAL A 102 -29.06 19.24 -20.30
CA VAL A 102 -28.11 19.68 -19.28
C VAL A 102 -27.96 21.20 -19.32
N LYS A 103 -27.88 21.81 -20.52
CA LYS A 103 -27.85 23.27 -20.71
C LYS A 103 -29.08 23.96 -20.14
N SER A 104 -30.24 23.31 -20.21
CA SER A 104 -31.51 23.82 -19.67
C SER A 104 -31.49 23.96 -18.13
N ARG A 105 -30.61 23.20 -17.46
CA ARG A 105 -30.38 23.29 -16.02
C ARG A 105 -29.16 24.19 -15.77
N GLY A 106 -29.41 25.45 -15.40
CA GLY A 106 -28.37 26.46 -15.19
C GLY A 106 -27.25 26.06 -14.21
N GLU A 107 -27.51 25.09 -13.32
CA GLU A 107 -26.55 24.51 -12.37
C GLU A 107 -25.40 23.77 -13.06
N TYR A 108 -25.65 23.16 -14.23
CA TYR A 108 -24.68 22.33 -14.96
C TYR A 108 -24.03 23.04 -16.15
N GLN A 109 -24.05 24.37 -16.16
CA GLN A 109 -23.31 25.11 -17.18
C GLN A 109 -21.81 24.80 -17.07
N PHE A 110 -21.17 24.62 -18.22
CA PHE A 110 -19.77 24.24 -18.29
C PHE A 110 -18.87 25.22 -17.51
N GLU A 111 -19.17 26.52 -17.56
CA GLU A 111 -18.38 27.56 -16.90
C GLU A 111 -18.52 27.57 -15.37
N SER A 112 -19.70 27.25 -14.83
CA SER A 112 -19.89 27.13 -13.38
C SER A 112 -19.16 25.90 -12.84
N ILE A 113 -19.32 24.75 -13.51
CA ILE A 113 -18.63 23.50 -13.11
C ILE A 113 -17.11 23.68 -13.19
N ARG A 114 -16.60 24.32 -14.25
CA ARG A 114 -15.17 24.60 -14.41
C ARG A 114 -14.62 25.45 -13.27
N ALA A 115 -15.35 26.50 -12.87
CA ALA A 115 -14.96 27.36 -11.76
C ALA A 115 -14.97 26.59 -10.43
N GLU A 116 -15.98 25.74 -10.21
CA GLU A 116 -16.09 24.91 -9.01
C GLU A 116 -14.95 23.88 -8.92
N ILE A 117 -14.63 23.17 -10.00
CA ILE A 117 -13.50 22.23 -10.05
C ILE A 117 -12.19 22.95 -9.70
N ARG A 118 -11.96 24.14 -10.25
CA ARG A 118 -10.74 24.93 -9.96
C ARG A 118 -10.67 25.36 -8.50
N ARG A 119 -11.78 25.83 -7.93
CA ARG A 119 -11.88 26.22 -6.51
C ARG A 119 -11.61 25.03 -5.61
N ASN A 120 -12.30 23.91 -5.83
CA ASN A 120 -12.14 22.71 -5.02
C ASN A 120 -10.72 22.15 -5.11
N SER A 121 -10.12 22.16 -6.30
CA SER A 121 -8.72 21.73 -6.48
C SER A 121 -7.74 22.64 -5.74
N ALA A 122 -7.93 23.96 -5.78
CA ALA A 122 -7.08 24.89 -5.03
C ALA A 122 -7.20 24.66 -3.52
N GLU A 123 -8.42 24.55 -2.99
CA GLU A 123 -8.64 24.28 -1.55
C GLU A 123 -8.00 22.96 -1.07
N GLN A 124 -7.99 21.92 -1.91
CA GLN A 124 -7.30 20.68 -1.58
C GLN A 124 -5.78 20.81 -1.66
N LEU A 125 -5.26 21.54 -2.65
CA LEU A 125 -3.82 21.79 -2.77
C LEU A 125 -3.31 22.62 -1.60
N ASP A 126 -4.00 23.71 -1.24
CA ASP A 126 -3.63 24.57 -0.11
C ASP A 126 -3.63 23.76 1.19
N ARG A 127 -4.61 22.88 1.41
CA ARG A 127 -4.62 21.99 2.60
C ARG A 127 -3.40 21.07 2.69
N ILE A 128 -2.93 20.56 1.55
CA ILE A 128 -1.85 19.58 1.49
C ILE A 128 -0.48 20.28 1.52
N PHE A 129 -0.35 21.44 0.88
CA PHE A 129 0.93 22.10 0.62
C PHE A 129 1.16 23.41 1.40
N ASP A 130 0.12 24.10 1.88
CA ASP A 130 0.25 25.33 2.68
C ASP A 130 0.20 25.09 4.21
N ALA A 131 0.18 23.83 4.65
CA ALA A 131 0.27 23.48 6.07
C ALA A 131 1.70 23.59 6.66
N GLU A 132 2.70 23.95 5.84
CA GLU A 132 4.10 24.18 6.26
C GLU A 132 4.67 25.50 5.69
N GLY A 133 3.97 26.62 5.95
CA GLY A 133 4.49 27.98 5.78
C GLY A 133 4.69 28.70 7.11
#